data_AF-A0A7R6V7I4-F1
#
_entry.id   AF-A0A7R6V7I4-F1
#
_cell.length_a   1.000
_cell.length_b   1.000
_cell.length_c   1.000
_cell.angle_alpha   90.00
_cell.angle_beta   90.00
_cell.angle_gamma   90.00
#
_symmetry.space_group_name_H-M   'P 1'
#
loop_
_entity.id
_entity.type
_entity.pdbx_description
1 polymer ?
#
loop_
_entity_poly.entity_id
_entity_poly.type
_entity_poly.pdbx_seq_one_letter_code
_entity_poly.pdbx_strand_id
1 'polypeptide(L)' 'MKNRELDRYEQALEEAAKELKKCQQEKQTTSCLACKEIIGCKIRNRYVQAVYESMNKGKGGGFEF' A
#
# COMPACT_ATOMS: atom_id res chain seq x y z
N MET A 1 5.53 6.74 25.79
CA MET A 1 5.05 6.36 24.44
C MET A 1 4.79 7.65 23.69
N LYS A 2 5.51 7.94 22.60
CA LYS A 2 5.28 9.19 21.84
C LYS A 2 3.99 9.00 21.04
N ASN A 3 2.94 9.75 21.38
CA ASN A 3 1.81 9.99 20.48
C ASN A 3 2.34 10.80 19.30
N ARG A 4 2.80 10.09 18.28
CA ARG A 4 3.24 10.68 17.03
C ARG A 4 2.02 10.75 16.13
N GLU A 5 1.60 11.96 15.80
CA GLU A 5 0.65 12.16 14.71
C GLU A 5 1.28 11.65 13.41
N LEU A 6 0.60 10.71 12.78
CA LEU A 6 0.98 10.19 11.47
C LEU A 6 0.78 11.31 10.45
N ASP A 7 1.78 11.55 9.61
CA ASP A 7 1.56 12.46 8.49
C ASP A 7 0.60 11.83 7.46
N ARG A 8 0.12 12.66 6.52
CA ARG A 8 -0.85 12.24 5.51
C ARG A 8 -0.41 11.01 4.70
N TYR A 9 0.89 10.82 4.49
CA TYR A 9 1.40 9.69 3.71
C TYR A 9 1.42 8.42 4.54
N GLU A 10 1.74 8.53 5.83
CA GLU A 10 1.65 7.41 6.76
C GLU A 10 0.20 6.97 6.97
N GLN A 11 -0.73 7.92 7.06
CA GLN A 11 -2.17 7.63 7.10
C GLN A 11 -2.63 6.90 5.82
N ALA A 12 -2.26 7.42 4.65
CA ALA A 12 -2.59 6.80 3.36
C ALA A 12 -2.01 5.38 3.23
N LEU A 13 -0.78 5.16 3.72
CA LEU A 13 -0.17 3.84 3.75
C LEU A 13 -0.93 2.88 4.69
N GLU A 14 -1.33 3.33 5.87
CA GLU A 14 -2.12 2.49 6.78
C GLU A 14 -3.47 2.08 6.18
N GLU A 15 -4.18 3.02 5.53
CA GLU A 15 -5.44 2.75 4.87
C GLU A 15 -5.28 1.74 3.72
N ALA A 16 -4.30 1.96 2.85
CA ALA A 16 -4.01 1.05 1.74
C ALA A 16 -3.57 -0.34 2.24
N ALA A 17 -2.82 -0.40 3.35
CA ALA A 17 -2.42 -1.66 3.97
C ALA A 17 -3.61 -2.42 4.57
N LYS A 18 -4.56 -1.72 5.21
CA LYS A 18 -5.80 -2.31 5.72
C LYS A 18 -6.65 -2.88 4.58
N GLU A 19 -6.80 -2.11 3.49
CA GLU A 19 -7.50 -2.53 2.28
C GLU A 19 -6.86 -3.78 1.65
N LEU A 20 -5.53 -3.79 1.50
CA LEU A 20 -4.78 -4.92 0.95
C LEU A 20 -4.96 -6.18 1.80
N LYS A 21 -4.83 -6.07 3.13
CA LYS A 21 -4.98 -7.21 4.05
C LYS A 21 -6.39 -7.78 4.01
N LYS A 22 -7.42 -6.92 3.97
CA LYS A 22 -8.80 -7.36 3.82
C LYS A 22 -9.01 -8.11 2.50
N CYS A 23 -8.50 -7.56 1.38
CA CYS A 23 -8.54 -8.22 0.08
C CYS A 23 -7.84 -9.60 0.10
N GLN A 24 -6.67 -9.69 0.74
CA GLN A 24 -5.93 -10.94 0.90
C GLN A 24 -6.73 -11.98 1.70
N GLN A 25 -7.38 -11.58 2.78
CA GLN A 25 -8.26 -12.45 3.58
C GLN A 25 -9.47 -12.94 2.78
N GLU A 26 -10.17 -12.03 2.09
CA GLU A 26 -11.35 -12.36 1.26
C GLU A 26 -11.01 -13.31 0.11
N LYS A 27 -9.83 -13.14 -0.50
CA LYS A 27 -9.33 -14.01 -1.57
C LYS A 27 -8.58 -15.25 -1.05
N GLN A 28 -8.46 -15.40 0.27
CA GLN A 28 -7.74 -16.49 0.93
C GLN A 28 -6.29 -16.64 0.45
N THR A 29 -5.62 -15.52 0.17
CA THR A 29 -4.21 -15.46 -0.22
C THR A 29 -3.37 -14.87 0.90
N THR A 30 -2.20 -15.45 1.18
CA THR A 30 -1.28 -14.93 2.21
C THR A 30 -0.37 -13.81 1.70
N SER A 31 -0.27 -13.65 0.38
CA SER A 31 0.52 -12.62 -0.30
C SER A 31 -0.10 -12.31 -1.66
N CYS A 32 0.04 -11.06 -2.11
CA CYS A 32 -0.33 -10.69 -3.47
C CYS A 32 0.46 -11.45 -4.54
N LEU A 33 1.62 -12.03 -4.21
CA LEU A 33 2.38 -12.90 -5.11
C LEU A 33 1.64 -14.20 -5.44
N ALA A 34 0.77 -14.67 -4.54
CA ALA A 34 -0.08 -15.83 -4.75
C ALA A 34 -1.44 -15.46 -5.38
N CYS A 35 -1.68 -14.17 -5.65
CA CYS A 35 -2.95 -13.71 -6.20
C CYS A 35 -2.95 -13.82 -7.73
N LYS A 36 -3.96 -14.47 -8.31
CA LYS A 36 -4.14 -14.59 -9.77
C LYS A 36 -4.27 -13.24 -10.50
N GLU A 37 -4.65 -12.19 -9.77
CA GLU A 37 -4.82 -10.83 -10.31
C GLU A 37 -3.58 -9.96 -10.10
N ILE A 38 -2.44 -10.53 -9.66
CA ILE A 38 -1.22 -9.79 -9.34
C ILE A 38 -0.84 -8.73 -10.39
N ILE A 39 -0.94 -9.10 -11.67
CA ILE A 39 -0.73 -8.19 -12.80
C ILE A 39 -2.00 -7.33 -12.95
N GLY A 40 -1.85 -6.02 -12.74
CA GLY A 40 -2.95 -5.06 -12.86
C GLY A 40 -3.87 -4.94 -11.63
N CYS A 41 -3.58 -5.62 -10.52
CA CYS A 41 -4.35 -5.45 -9.28
C CYS A 41 -4.27 -4.00 -8.78
N LYS A 42 -5.39 -3.27 -8.86
CA LYS A 42 -5.48 -1.88 -8.42
C LYS A 42 -5.20 -1.72 -6.92
N ILE A 43 -5.65 -2.65 -6.08
CA ILE A 43 -5.44 -2.61 -4.62
C ILE A 43 -3.96 -2.77 -4.28
N ARG A 44 -3.28 -3.74 -4.92
CA ARG A 44 -1.82 -3.91 -4.79
C ARG A 44 -1.09 -2.66 -5.26
N ASN A 45 -1.42 -2.14 -6.44
CA ASN A 45 -0.74 -0.98 -7.01
C ASN A 45 -0.92 0.26 -6.12
N ARG A 46 -2.12 0.48 -5.58
CA ARG A 46 -2.39 1.55 -4.61
C ARG A 46 -1.54 1.40 -3.35
N TYR A 47 -1.43 0.19 -2.80
CA TYR A 47 -0.57 -0.07 -1.65
C TYR A 47 0.90 0.21 -1.97
N VAL A 48 1.42 -0.28 -3.11
CA VAL A 48 2.80 -0.04 -3.55
C VAL A 48 3.06 1.46 -3.70
N GLN A 49 2.15 2.20 -4.34
CA GLN A 49 2.25 3.65 -4.49
C GLN A 49 2.28 4.35 -3.13
N ALA A 50 1.38 3.99 -2.20
CA ALA A 50 1.34 4.59 -0.86
C ALA A 50 2.63 4.31 -0.06
N VAL A 51 3.26 3.14 -0.24
CA VAL A 51 4.58 2.84 0.34
C VAL A 51 5.63 3.81 -0.20
N TYR A 52 5.71 3.95 -1.52
CA TYR A 52 6.67 4.87 -2.14
C TYR A 52 6.46 6.31 -1.68
N GLU A 53 5.22 6.80 -1.72
CA GLU A 53 4.86 8.14 -1.28
C GLU A 53 5.16 8.38 0.20
N SER A 54 4.94 7.39 1.07
CA SER A 54 5.31 7.47 2.49
C SER A 54 6.82 7.51 2.72
N MET A 55 7.59 6.73 1.93
CA MET A 55 9.04 6.70 2.02
C MET A 55 9.69 8.00 1.50
N ASN A 56 9.16 8.57 0.42
CA ASN A 56 9.70 9.78 -0.20
C ASN A 56 8.98 11.07 0.25
N LYS A 57 7.97 10.96 1.11
CA LYS A 57 7.10 12.06 1.57
C LYS A 57 6.48 12.83 0.40
N GLY A 58 6.02 12.09 -0.60
CA GLY A 58 5.45 12.59 -1.86
C GLY A 58 6.44 13.27 -2.80
N LYS A 59 7.74 13.19 -2.52
CA LYS A 59 8.77 13.69 -3.45
C LYS A 59 9.01 12.64 -4.51
N GLY A 60 8.59 12.91 -5.75
CA GLY A 60 8.79 12.00 -6.87
C GLY A 60 10.26 11.56 -6.99
N GLY A 61 10.53 10.29 -6.67
CA GLY A 61 11.72 9.59 -7.15
C GLY A 61 11.39 9.11 -8.56
N GLY A 62 12.30 9.32 -9.52
CA GLY A 62 12.07 9.21 -10.98
C GLY A 62 11.68 7.83 -11.53
N PHE A 63 10.63 7.23 -10.97
CA PHE A 63 9.92 6.07 -11.47
C PHE A 63 8.48 6.51 -11.74
N GLU A 64 8.16 6.70 -13.02
CA GLU A 64 6.78 6.74 -13.49
C GLU A 64 6.34 5.30 -13.77
N PHE A 65 5.17 4.90 -13.25
CA PHE A 65 4.62 3.55 -13.38
C PHE A 65 3.63 3.44 -14.53
#